data_AF-A0AAD4DS61-F1
#
_entry.id   AF-A0AAD4DS61-F1
#
_cell.length_a   1.000
_cell.length_b   1.000
_cell.length_c   1.000
_cell.angle_alpha   90.00
_cell.angle_beta   90.00
_cell.angle_gamma   90.00
#
_symmetry.space_group_name_H-M   'P 1'
#
loop_
_entity.id
_entity.type
_entity.pdbx_description
1 polymer ?
#
loop_
_entity_poly.entity_id
_entity_poly.type
_entity_poly.pdbx_seq_one_letter_code
_entity_poly.pdbx_strand_id
1 'polypeptide(L)'
;MPKRSVALLDRARLPNDKTVSDILQGDKVMGWLYKGEQYYTGLLLKNFRHDSLELDVPFFKKTLKTFSLQFLRVGDSARPITGEVCQEIGTVISTNHASGSTCLKFIIDGHGQELEFRLQDIERVFWVGDTVRVIAGAHAGLEGYIIKKSDDLFHMCQEATNKEVEVSKYYLAHRPLTHILQSWPPMQPDFDPLPKPESLQIGDEIEVVNPHSFRDIIGKEVFILRGARKGY
;
A
#
# COMPACT_ATOMS: atom_id res chain seq x y z
N MET A 1 24.45 14.17 12.07
CA MET A 1 24.47 12.76 12.50
C MET A 1 23.94 12.67 13.92
N PRO A 2 22.96 11.78 14.24
CA PRO A 2 22.55 11.58 15.62
C PRO A 2 23.74 11.03 16.41
N LYS A 3 24.06 11.68 17.54
CA LYS A 3 25.27 11.42 18.36
C LYS A 3 25.29 10.05 19.08
N ARG A 4 24.47 9.07 18.67
CA ARG A 4 24.23 7.81 19.41
C ARG A 4 24.07 6.55 18.56
N SER A 5 24.47 6.55 17.30
CA SER A 5 24.58 5.29 16.55
C SER A 5 25.86 4.55 16.99
N VAL A 6 25.70 3.55 17.88
CA VAL A 6 26.79 2.65 18.29
C VAL A 6 26.98 1.63 17.17
N ALA A 7 28.18 1.56 16.60
CA ALA A 7 28.53 0.53 15.61
C ALA A 7 28.42 -0.86 16.26
N LEU A 8 27.99 -1.86 15.48
CA LEU A 8 28.04 -3.26 15.91
C LEU A 8 29.47 -3.58 16.38
N LEU A 9 29.59 -4.05 17.61
CA LEU A 9 30.88 -4.26 18.25
C LEU A 9 31.47 -5.58 17.75
N ASP A 10 32.42 -5.47 16.83
CA ASP A 10 33.18 -6.62 16.35
C ASP A 10 34.23 -7.05 17.39
N ARG A 11 34.27 -8.34 17.74
CA ARG A 11 35.23 -8.91 18.69
C ARG A 11 36.67 -8.67 18.30
N ALA A 12 36.97 -8.65 16.99
CA ALA A 12 38.31 -8.40 16.49
C ALA A 12 38.83 -6.99 16.84
N ARG A 13 37.91 -6.07 17.18
CA ARG A 13 38.22 -4.69 17.58
C ARG A 13 38.34 -4.52 19.09
N LEU A 14 38.05 -5.56 19.87
CA LEU A 14 38.17 -5.52 21.31
C LEU A 14 39.60 -5.87 21.75
N PRO A 15 40.11 -5.28 22.85
CA PRO A 15 41.40 -5.64 23.41
C PRO A 15 41.44 -7.13 23.76
N ASN A 16 42.57 -7.79 23.52
CA ASN A 16 42.81 -9.17 23.94
C ASN A 16 43.34 -9.27 25.39
N ASP A 17 42.96 -8.31 26.23
CA ASP A 17 43.36 -8.26 27.63
C ASP A 17 42.25 -8.81 28.54
N LYS A 18 42.49 -8.75 29.86
CA LYS A 18 41.54 -9.22 30.89
C LYS A 18 40.26 -8.39 30.99
N THR A 19 40.09 -7.35 30.17
CA THR A 19 38.89 -6.48 30.21
C THR A 19 37.72 -7.05 29.40
N VAL A 20 37.95 -8.12 28.64
CA VAL A 20 36.95 -8.84 27.86
C VAL A 20 36.85 -10.27 28.38
N SER A 21 35.65 -10.73 28.72
CA SER A 21 35.40 -12.13 29.06
C SER A 21 34.33 -12.72 28.17
N ASP A 22 34.53 -13.97 27.74
CA ASP A 22 33.58 -14.66 26.86
C ASP A 22 32.35 -15.11 27.65
N ILE A 23 31.17 -14.95 27.04
CA ILE A 23 29.90 -15.48 27.55
C ILE A 23 29.67 -16.81 26.83
N LEU A 24 29.76 -17.91 27.59
CA LEU A 24 29.67 -19.27 27.06
C LEU A 24 28.28 -19.88 27.31
N GLN A 25 27.78 -20.64 26.33
CA GLN A 25 26.66 -21.55 26.49
C GLN A 25 27.13 -22.95 26.07
N GLY A 26 27.51 -23.78 27.04
CA GLY A 26 28.30 -24.98 26.79
C GLY A 26 29.68 -24.61 26.26
N ASP A 27 30.10 -25.24 25.16
CA ASP A 27 31.40 -24.97 24.52
C ASP A 27 31.35 -23.84 23.47
N LYS A 28 30.20 -23.18 23.31
CA LYS A 28 30.00 -22.15 22.30
C LYS A 28 30.07 -20.75 22.90
N VAL A 29 30.91 -19.89 22.34
CA VAL A 29 30.93 -18.45 22.65
C VAL A 29 29.69 -17.79 22.03
N MET A 30 28.80 -17.28 22.89
CA MET A 30 27.57 -16.60 22.49
C MET A 30 27.70 -15.07 22.52
N GLY A 31 28.71 -14.57 23.24
CA GLY A 31 28.91 -13.15 23.44
C GLY A 31 30.15 -12.82 24.26
N TRP A 32 30.27 -11.57 24.67
CA TRP A 32 31.39 -11.04 25.45
C TRP A 32 30.89 -10.03 26.47
N LEU A 33 31.51 -10.02 27.66
CA LEU A 33 31.41 -8.93 28.61
C LEU A 33 32.55 -7.95 28.33
N TYR A 34 32.25 -6.68 28.13
CA TYR A 34 33.26 -5.63 27.95
C TYR A 34 32.84 -4.39 28.72
N LYS A 35 33.72 -3.90 29.61
CA LYS A 35 33.45 -2.74 30.49
C LYS A 35 32.15 -2.85 31.29
N GLY A 36 31.81 -4.06 31.75
CA GLY A 36 30.61 -4.34 32.55
C GLY A 36 29.32 -4.45 31.76
N GLU A 37 29.36 -4.33 30.43
CA GLU A 37 28.21 -4.47 29.55
C GLU A 37 28.28 -5.81 28.80
N GLN A 38 27.12 -6.41 28.53
CA GLN A 38 27.02 -7.70 27.83
C GLN A 38 26.76 -7.48 26.34
N TYR A 39 27.49 -8.19 25.49
CA TYR A 39 27.33 -8.13 24.04
C TYR A 39 27.08 -9.53 23.49
N TYR A 40 25.98 -9.74 22.78
CA TYR A 40 25.65 -11.00 22.11
C TYR A 40 25.68 -10.79 20.61
N THR A 41 26.45 -11.61 19.89
CA THR A 41 26.58 -11.47 18.42
C THR A 41 26.93 -10.05 17.94
N GLY A 42 27.68 -9.28 18.74
CA GLY A 42 28.05 -7.88 18.44
C GLY A 42 26.99 -6.83 18.81
N LEU A 43 25.85 -7.24 19.38
CA LEU A 43 24.78 -6.37 19.86
C LEU A 43 24.86 -6.20 21.38
N LEU A 44 24.73 -4.95 21.85
CA LEU A 44 24.68 -4.63 23.26
C LEU A 44 23.35 -5.09 23.87
N LEU A 45 23.41 -5.95 24.88
CA LEU A 45 22.29 -6.26 25.76
C LEU A 45 22.30 -5.27 26.92
N LYS A 46 21.35 -4.32 26.89
CA LYS A 46 21.20 -3.31 27.95
C LYS A 46 19.74 -3.21 28.37
N ASN A 47 19.52 -3.32 29.67
CA ASN A 47 18.20 -3.12 30.25
C ASN A 47 17.92 -1.62 30.34
N PHE A 48 16.92 -1.17 29.63
CA PHE A 48 16.37 0.17 29.76
C PHE A 48 15.08 0.10 30.58
N ARG A 49 14.83 1.12 31.40
CA ARG A 49 13.50 1.25 32.01
C ARG A 49 12.51 1.63 30.90
N HIS A 50 11.29 1.11 30.96
CA HIS A 50 10.29 1.35 29.92
C HIS A 50 9.98 2.85 29.74
N ASP A 51 9.95 3.61 30.83
CA ASP A 51 9.78 5.07 30.87
C ASP A 51 10.98 5.85 30.28
N SER A 52 12.14 5.20 30.14
CA SER A 52 13.34 5.78 29.51
C SER A 52 13.45 5.48 28.01
N LEU A 53 12.53 4.69 27.46
CA LEU A 53 12.44 4.40 26.03
C LEU A 53 11.42 5.34 25.40
N GLU A 54 11.89 6.43 24.84
CA GLU A 54 11.06 7.29 24.00
C GLU A 54 11.02 6.71 22.58
N LEU A 55 9.85 6.21 22.18
CA LEU A 55 9.59 5.96 20.76
C LEU A 55 9.48 7.33 20.09
N ASP A 56 10.44 7.65 19.22
CA ASP A 56 10.35 8.81 18.33
C ASP A 56 9.21 8.56 17.32
N VAL A 57 8.00 8.91 17.73
CA VAL A 57 6.78 8.76 16.94
C VAL A 57 6.90 9.47 15.59
N PRO A 58 7.44 10.71 15.49
CA PRO A 58 7.74 11.34 14.21
C PRO A 58 8.64 10.49 13.31
N PHE A 59 9.74 9.95 13.83
CA PHE A 59 10.64 9.09 13.06
C PHE A 59 9.95 7.81 12.59
N PHE A 60 9.18 7.17 13.46
CA PHE A 60 8.43 5.96 13.12
C PHE A 60 7.39 6.23 12.02
N LYS A 61 6.59 7.31 12.15
CA LYS A 61 5.63 7.73 11.11
C LYS A 61 6.33 8.04 9.79
N LYS A 62 7.47 8.73 9.82
CA LYS A 62 8.29 9.00 8.61
C LYS A 62 8.79 7.70 7.97
N THR A 63 9.20 6.73 8.77
CA THR A 63 9.68 5.43 8.31
C THR A 63 8.56 4.62 7.66
N LEU A 64 7.40 4.52 8.32
CA LEU A 64 6.21 3.86 7.77
C LEU A 64 5.77 4.48 6.44
N LYS A 65 5.74 5.81 6.38
CA LYS A 65 5.39 6.53 5.16
C LYS A 65 6.37 6.24 4.03
N THR A 66 7.67 6.30 4.31
CA THR A 66 8.72 5.98 3.32
C THR A 66 8.61 4.54 2.84
N PHE A 67 8.39 3.60 3.75
CA PHE A 67 8.14 2.20 3.42
C PHE A 67 6.94 2.06 2.47
N SER A 68 5.84 2.72 2.80
CA SER A 68 4.61 2.68 2.02
C SER A 68 4.83 3.13 0.56
N LEU A 69 5.67 4.15 0.35
CA LEU A 69 5.93 4.75 -0.96
C LEU A 69 6.86 3.91 -1.84
N GLN A 70 7.49 2.86 -1.31
CA GLN A 70 8.23 1.87 -2.11
C GLN A 70 7.31 1.07 -3.03
N PHE A 71 6.01 1.07 -2.74
CA PHE A 71 4.98 0.36 -3.49
C PHE A 71 4.15 1.29 -4.37
N LEU A 72 4.56 2.55 -4.51
CA LEU A 72 3.92 3.51 -5.41
C LEU A 72 4.16 3.09 -6.87
N ARG A 73 3.11 3.09 -7.69
CA ARG A 73 3.15 2.71 -9.10
C ARG A 73 2.58 3.80 -9.99
N VAL A 74 2.95 3.75 -11.28
CA VAL A 74 2.32 4.56 -12.32
C VAL A 74 0.82 4.27 -12.34
N GLY A 75 0.01 5.32 -12.33
CA GLY A 75 -1.45 5.26 -12.24
C GLY A 75 -2.00 5.41 -10.81
N ASP A 76 -1.17 5.25 -9.77
CA ASP A 76 -1.62 5.47 -8.39
C ASP A 76 -1.98 6.93 -8.13
N SER A 77 -2.89 7.17 -7.18
CA SER A 77 -3.21 8.51 -6.69
C SER A 77 -2.29 8.91 -5.53
N ALA A 78 -1.74 10.12 -5.60
CA ALA A 78 -0.89 10.67 -4.54
C ALA A 78 -1.14 12.17 -4.36
N ARG A 79 -0.85 12.67 -3.16
CA ARG A 79 -1.04 14.07 -2.78
C ARG A 79 0.25 14.65 -2.17
N PRO A 80 0.70 15.84 -2.61
CA PRO A 80 1.77 16.57 -1.93
C PRO A 80 1.35 16.99 -0.51
N ILE A 81 2.25 16.91 0.46
CA ILE A 81 1.93 17.25 1.86
C ILE A 81 2.24 18.70 2.18
N THR A 82 3.11 19.32 1.39
CA THR A 82 3.53 20.70 1.54
C THR A 82 3.56 21.39 0.17
N GLY A 83 3.41 22.71 0.17
CA GLY A 83 3.42 23.53 -1.05
C GLY A 83 2.02 23.97 -1.49
N GLU A 84 1.96 24.70 -2.60
CA GLU A 84 0.74 25.35 -3.10
C GLU A 84 -0.31 24.34 -3.59
N VAL A 85 0.13 23.19 -4.07
CA VAL A 85 -0.74 22.10 -4.60
C VAL A 85 -1.02 21.01 -3.56
N CYS A 86 -0.86 21.28 -2.26
CA CYS A 86 -0.98 20.25 -1.21
C CYS A 86 -2.40 19.72 -0.98
N GLN A 87 -3.41 20.39 -1.53
CA GLN A 87 -4.80 19.93 -1.47
C GLN A 87 -5.21 19.11 -2.70
N GLU A 88 -4.40 19.16 -3.77
CA GLU A 88 -4.69 18.50 -5.03
C GLU A 88 -4.20 17.05 -5.05
N ILE A 89 -4.95 16.21 -5.75
CA ILE A 89 -4.61 14.79 -5.92
C ILE A 89 -4.10 14.60 -7.34
N GLY A 90 -2.84 14.18 -7.45
CA GLY A 90 -2.19 13.89 -8.70
C GLY A 90 -2.17 12.40 -9.00
N THR A 91 -2.08 12.08 -10.29
CA THR A 91 -1.82 10.71 -10.76
C THR A 91 -0.32 10.53 -10.95
N VAL A 92 0.24 9.44 -10.43
CA VAL A 92 1.65 9.10 -10.61
C VAL A 92 1.90 8.75 -12.08
N ILE A 93 2.83 9.46 -12.73
CA ILE A 93 3.22 9.18 -14.11
C ILE A 93 4.59 8.52 -14.22
N SER A 94 5.46 8.75 -13.24
CA SER A 94 6.76 8.08 -13.14
C SER A 94 7.28 8.12 -11.70
N THR A 95 8.08 7.13 -11.33
CA THR A 95 8.71 7.03 -10.01
C THR A 95 10.16 6.57 -10.17
N ASN A 96 11.08 7.24 -9.50
CA ASN A 96 12.48 6.87 -9.41
C ASN A 96 12.87 6.62 -7.95
N HIS A 97 12.84 5.34 -7.54
CA HIS A 97 13.17 4.96 -6.18
C HIS A 97 14.66 5.15 -5.84
N ALA A 98 15.55 5.15 -6.84
CA ALA A 98 16.98 5.37 -6.61
C ALA A 98 17.29 6.82 -6.24
N SER A 99 16.65 7.79 -6.91
CA SER A 99 16.72 9.22 -6.53
C SER A 99 15.78 9.59 -5.38
N GLY A 100 14.77 8.75 -5.11
CA GLY A 100 13.71 9.05 -4.14
C GLY A 100 12.75 10.13 -4.62
N SER A 101 12.51 10.22 -5.93
CA SER A 101 11.58 11.18 -6.54
C SER A 101 10.45 10.51 -7.33
N THR A 102 9.38 11.26 -7.57
CA THR A 102 8.22 10.84 -8.35
C THR A 102 7.64 12.04 -9.08
N CYS A 103 7.13 11.83 -10.29
CA CYS A 103 6.41 12.86 -11.03
C CYS A 103 4.90 12.60 -10.94
N LEU A 104 4.15 13.63 -10.58
CA LEU A 104 2.70 13.60 -10.47
C LEU A 104 2.09 14.51 -11.54
N LYS A 105 1.02 14.03 -12.18
CA LYS A 105 0.21 14.80 -13.11
C LYS A 105 -1.07 15.27 -12.42
N PHE A 106 -1.31 16.57 -12.43
CA PHE A 106 -2.50 17.23 -11.91
C PHE A 106 -3.34 17.79 -13.06
N ILE A 107 -4.62 18.01 -12.82
CA ILE A 107 -5.51 18.77 -13.70
C ILE A 107 -5.92 20.01 -12.90
N ILE A 108 -5.29 21.15 -13.20
CA ILE A 108 -5.54 22.43 -12.52
C ILE A 108 -6.15 23.38 -13.55
N ASP A 109 -7.33 23.91 -13.26
CA ASP A 109 -8.09 24.78 -14.15
C ASP A 109 -8.29 24.19 -15.58
N GLY A 110 -8.46 22.86 -15.65
CA GLY A 110 -8.62 22.13 -16.92
C GLY A 110 -7.32 21.88 -17.70
N HIS A 111 -6.18 22.35 -17.20
CA HIS A 111 -4.86 22.14 -17.80
C HIS A 111 -4.08 21.05 -17.06
N GLY A 112 -3.44 20.16 -17.84
CA GLY A 112 -2.54 19.15 -17.30
C GLY A 112 -1.21 19.77 -16.88
N GLN A 113 -0.83 19.63 -15.61
CA GLN A 113 0.47 20.06 -15.10
C GLN A 113 1.23 18.87 -14.52
N GLU A 114 2.51 18.74 -14.85
CA GLU A 114 3.40 17.71 -14.32
C GLU A 114 4.41 18.34 -13.37
N LEU A 115 4.50 17.79 -12.16
CA LEU A 115 5.38 18.31 -11.11
C LEU A 115 6.15 17.16 -10.46
N GLU A 116 7.44 17.36 -10.24
CA GLU A 116 8.31 16.40 -9.56
C GLU A 116 8.34 16.67 -8.06
N PHE A 117 8.19 15.60 -7.28
CA PHE A 117 8.26 15.62 -5.82
C PHE A 117 9.26 14.60 -5.31
N ARG A 118 9.80 14.85 -4.12
CA ARG A 118 10.47 13.80 -3.36
C ARG A 118 9.40 12.87 -2.78
N LEU A 119 9.69 11.58 -2.73
CA LEU A 119 8.79 10.58 -2.12
C LEU A 119 8.40 10.98 -0.69
N GLN A 120 9.36 11.43 0.11
CA GLN A 120 9.10 11.87 1.49
C GLN A 120 8.12 13.05 1.62
N ASP A 121 7.82 13.78 0.55
CA ASP A 121 6.98 14.99 0.55
C ASP A 121 5.58 14.75 -0.06
N ILE A 122 5.25 13.50 -0.39
CA ILE A 122 3.93 13.08 -0.85
C ILE A 122 3.33 11.98 0.04
N GLU A 123 2.03 11.76 -0.05
CA GLU A 123 1.35 10.58 0.50
C GLU A 123 0.48 9.90 -0.56
N ARG A 124 0.26 8.60 -0.39
CA ARG A 124 -0.67 7.85 -1.22
C ARG A 124 -2.09 8.16 -0.81
N VAL A 125 -2.94 8.29 -1.81
CA VAL A 125 -4.37 8.47 -1.63
C VAL A 125 -5.06 7.23 -2.17
N PHE A 126 -5.94 6.68 -1.36
CA PHE A 126 -6.87 5.64 -1.77
C PHE A 126 -8.29 6.18 -1.64
N TRP A 127 -9.26 5.56 -2.27
CA TRP A 127 -10.70 5.84 -2.26
C TRP A 127 -11.49 4.67 -1.67
N VAL A 128 -12.71 4.95 -1.20
CA VAL A 128 -13.65 3.87 -0.88
C VAL A 128 -14.04 3.21 -2.21
N GLY A 129 -13.98 1.89 -2.26
CA GLY A 129 -14.14 1.09 -3.48
C GLY A 129 -12.82 0.66 -4.12
N ASP A 130 -11.68 1.27 -3.77
CA ASP A 130 -10.40 0.88 -4.36
C ASP A 130 -10.03 -0.55 -3.99
N THR A 131 -9.58 -1.32 -4.98
CA THR A 131 -8.99 -2.63 -4.78
C THR A 131 -7.55 -2.48 -4.32
N VAL A 132 -7.25 -3.06 -3.15
CA VAL A 132 -5.95 -2.94 -2.49
C VAL A 132 -5.44 -4.30 -2.04
N ARG A 133 -4.11 -4.37 -1.85
CA ARG A 133 -3.42 -5.47 -1.23
C ARG A 133 -2.70 -5.01 0.03
N VAL A 134 -2.78 -5.80 1.09
CA VAL A 134 -2.03 -5.56 2.31
C VAL A 134 -0.58 -6.04 2.11
N ILE A 135 0.38 -5.13 2.24
CA ILE A 135 1.81 -5.36 1.97
C ILE A 135 2.63 -5.61 3.24
N ALA A 136 2.08 -5.34 4.43
CA ALA A 136 2.77 -5.53 5.70
C ALA A 136 1.80 -5.76 6.88
N GLY A 137 2.32 -6.24 8.01
CA GLY A 137 1.55 -6.52 9.21
C GLY A 137 0.91 -7.92 9.24
N ALA A 138 0.04 -8.16 10.22
CA ALA A 138 -0.59 -9.46 10.45
C ALA A 138 -1.52 -9.93 9.30
N HIS A 139 -1.94 -8.99 8.46
CA HIS A 139 -2.84 -9.20 7.34
C HIS A 139 -2.12 -9.21 5.99
N ALA A 140 -0.78 -9.24 5.99
CA ALA A 140 0.02 -9.21 4.75
C ALA A 140 -0.40 -10.32 3.77
N GLY A 141 -0.54 -9.92 2.50
CA GLY A 141 -0.99 -10.79 1.42
C GLY A 141 -2.50 -10.78 1.19
N LEU A 142 -3.31 -10.28 2.12
CA LEU A 142 -4.76 -10.15 1.91
C LEU A 142 -5.07 -9.10 0.85
N GLU A 143 -6.08 -9.41 0.03
CA GLU A 143 -6.61 -8.56 -1.02
C GLU A 143 -8.09 -8.29 -0.75
N GLY A 144 -8.56 -7.11 -1.18
CA GLY A 144 -9.90 -6.67 -0.89
C GLY A 144 -10.15 -5.25 -1.36
N TYR A 145 -11.29 -4.70 -0.95
CA TYR A 145 -11.70 -3.35 -1.28
C TYR A 145 -11.89 -2.49 -0.03
N ILE A 146 -11.53 -1.22 -0.13
CA ILE A 146 -11.71 -0.27 0.98
C ILE A 146 -13.20 0.03 1.10
N ILE A 147 -13.79 -0.23 2.27
CA ILE A 147 -15.21 0.06 2.55
C ILE A 147 -15.40 1.30 3.42
N LYS A 148 -14.40 1.64 4.24
CA LYS A 148 -14.42 2.82 5.11
C LYS A 148 -13.02 3.32 5.40
N LYS A 149 -12.88 4.63 5.56
CA LYS A 149 -11.64 5.29 5.94
C LYS A 149 -11.78 5.98 7.28
N SER A 150 -10.76 5.81 8.11
CA SER A 150 -10.46 6.60 9.30
C SER A 150 -9.03 7.16 9.12
N ASP A 151 -8.64 8.17 9.90
CA ASP A 151 -7.41 8.95 9.69
C ASP A 151 -6.17 8.11 9.33
N ASP A 152 -5.84 7.11 10.15
CA ASP A 152 -4.66 6.24 9.96
C ASP A 152 -5.01 4.77 9.67
N LEU A 153 -6.31 4.43 9.68
CA LEU A 153 -6.82 3.05 9.62
C LEU A 153 -7.94 2.95 8.58
N PHE A 154 -7.84 1.97 7.69
CA PHE A 154 -8.87 1.66 6.71
C PHE A 154 -9.53 0.33 7.07
N HIS A 155 -10.84 0.29 6.87
CA HIS A 155 -11.61 -0.93 6.92
C HIS A 155 -11.66 -1.49 5.49
N MET A 156 -11.17 -2.70 5.33
CA MET A 156 -11.11 -3.42 4.07
C MET A 156 -12.00 -4.66 4.16
N CYS A 157 -12.84 -4.88 3.16
CA CYS A 157 -13.55 -6.15 3.01
C CYS A 157 -12.68 -7.11 2.18
N GLN A 158 -12.36 -8.27 2.74
CA GLN A 158 -11.56 -9.28 2.05
C GLN A 158 -12.33 -9.89 0.88
N GLU A 159 -11.70 -9.95 -0.30
CA GLU A 159 -12.32 -10.49 -1.53
C GLU A 159 -12.71 -11.98 -1.37
N ALA A 160 -11.87 -12.78 -0.71
CA ALA A 160 -12.10 -14.23 -0.60
C ALA A 160 -13.15 -14.64 0.45
N THR A 161 -13.31 -13.85 1.51
CA THR A 161 -14.12 -14.27 2.68
C THR A 161 -15.26 -13.32 3.01
N ASN A 162 -15.29 -12.13 2.40
CA ASN A 162 -16.16 -11.01 2.75
C ASN A 162 -16.06 -10.58 4.22
N LYS A 163 -14.95 -10.92 4.91
CA LYS A 163 -14.69 -10.46 6.27
C LYS A 163 -14.06 -9.08 6.24
N GLU A 164 -14.54 -8.22 7.13
CA GLU A 164 -13.94 -6.92 7.38
C GLU A 164 -12.66 -7.06 8.21
N VAL A 165 -11.62 -6.35 7.80
CA VAL A 165 -10.37 -6.21 8.55
C VAL A 165 -9.93 -4.75 8.60
N GLU A 166 -9.32 -4.38 9.71
CA GLU A 166 -8.76 -3.05 9.91
C GLU A 166 -7.26 -3.08 9.61
N VAL A 167 -6.82 -2.18 8.75
CA VAL A 167 -5.43 -2.14 8.25
C VAL A 167 -4.93 -0.71 8.25
N SER A 168 -3.68 -0.49 8.66
CA SER A 168 -3.06 0.83 8.55
C SER A 168 -2.93 1.25 7.09
N LYS A 169 -3.23 2.53 6.78
CA LYS A 169 -3.07 3.09 5.42
C LYS A 169 -1.65 2.93 4.86
N TYR A 170 -0.63 2.85 5.71
CA TYR A 170 0.77 2.65 5.31
C TYR A 170 1.05 1.23 4.83
N TYR A 171 0.18 0.27 5.12
CA TYR A 171 0.33 -1.15 4.78
C TYR A 171 -0.50 -1.58 3.58
N LEU A 172 -1.06 -0.63 2.82
CA LEU A 172 -1.81 -0.94 1.60
C LEU A 172 -0.99 -0.63 0.35
N ALA A 173 -1.32 -1.26 -0.76
CA ALA A 173 -0.88 -0.87 -2.09
C ALA A 173 -2.02 -1.11 -3.08
N HIS A 174 -2.10 -0.31 -4.15
CA HIS A 174 -3.05 -0.61 -5.21
C HIS A 174 -2.72 -1.96 -5.83
N ARG A 175 -3.77 -2.76 -6.03
CA ARG A 175 -3.66 -3.94 -6.87
C ARG A 175 -3.82 -3.47 -8.31
N PRO A 176 -2.83 -3.69 -9.19
CA PRO A 176 -3.07 -3.45 -10.61
C PRO A 176 -4.19 -4.38 -11.04
N LEU A 177 -5.20 -3.84 -11.72
CA LEU A 177 -6.23 -4.64 -12.39
C LEU A 177 -5.53 -5.50 -13.45
N THR A 178 -5.02 -6.66 -13.03
CA THR A 178 -4.40 -7.67 -13.90
C THR A 178 -5.43 -8.67 -14.38
N HIS A 179 -6.71 -8.40 -14.17
CA HIS A 179 -7.77 -9.02 -14.93
C HIS A 179 -7.62 -8.56 -16.40
N ILE A 180 -6.73 -9.24 -17.13
CA ILE A 180 -6.99 -9.53 -18.53
C ILE A 180 -8.34 -10.23 -18.50
N LEU A 181 -9.40 -9.49 -18.78
CA LEU A 181 -10.65 -10.09 -19.21
C LEU A 181 -10.26 -10.93 -20.41
N GLN A 182 -10.11 -12.24 -20.23
CA GLN A 182 -10.14 -13.16 -21.35
C GLN A 182 -11.52 -12.94 -21.97
N SER A 183 -11.57 -12.17 -23.05
CA SER A 183 -12.77 -11.83 -23.80
C SER A 183 -13.37 -13.02 -24.56
N TRP A 184 -12.94 -14.24 -24.24
CA TRP A 184 -13.53 -15.45 -24.77
C TRP A 184 -14.22 -16.24 -23.65
N PRO A 185 -15.56 -16.25 -23.63
CA PRO A 185 -16.25 -17.32 -22.95
C PRO A 185 -15.90 -18.64 -23.66
N PRO A 186 -15.81 -19.77 -22.95
CA PRO A 186 -15.79 -21.08 -23.59
C PRO A 186 -17.04 -21.17 -24.48
N MET A 187 -16.83 -21.54 -25.76
CA MET A 187 -17.86 -21.70 -26.80
C MET A 187 -19.23 -22.04 -26.20
N GLN A 188 -20.13 -21.06 -26.16
CA GLN A 188 -21.54 -21.31 -25.94
C GLN A 188 -22.20 -21.74 -27.26
N PRO A 189 -23.20 -22.63 -27.20
CA PRO A 189 -23.87 -23.16 -28.39
C PRO A 189 -24.61 -22.05 -29.14
N ASP A 190 -24.62 -22.18 -30.47
CA ASP A 190 -25.26 -21.26 -31.43
C ASP A 190 -26.61 -20.75 -30.94
N PHE A 191 -26.68 -19.45 -30.64
CA PHE A 191 -27.94 -18.73 -30.61
C PHE A 191 -28.13 -18.03 -31.96
N ASP A 192 -29.39 -18.00 -32.41
CA ASP A 192 -29.86 -17.31 -33.60
C ASP A 192 -29.25 -15.91 -33.79
N PRO A 193 -29.09 -15.44 -35.05
CA PRO A 193 -28.35 -14.21 -35.34
C PRO A 193 -28.90 -13.01 -34.56
N LEU A 194 -28.05 -12.43 -33.72
CA LEU A 194 -28.35 -11.21 -32.98
C LEU A 194 -28.76 -10.07 -33.94
N PRO A 195 -29.83 -9.32 -33.62
CA PRO A 195 -30.16 -8.11 -34.35
C PRO A 195 -29.00 -7.10 -34.26
N LYS A 196 -28.76 -6.37 -35.35
CA LYS A 196 -27.63 -5.44 -35.47
C LYS A 196 -27.65 -4.41 -34.32
N PRO A 197 -26.54 -4.25 -33.58
CA PRO A 197 -26.48 -3.27 -32.51
C PRO A 197 -26.42 -1.86 -33.11
N GLU A 198 -27.46 -1.07 -32.87
CA GLU A 198 -27.35 0.38 -33.01
C GLU A 198 -26.37 0.92 -31.96
N SER A 199 -25.50 1.85 -32.38
CA SER A 199 -24.39 2.32 -31.57
C SER A 199 -24.88 3.26 -30.46
N LEU A 200 -24.95 2.75 -29.22
CA LEU A 200 -25.09 3.57 -28.02
C LEU A 200 -23.87 4.50 -27.86
N GLN A 201 -24.12 5.77 -27.56
CA GLN A 201 -23.10 6.78 -27.27
C GLN A 201 -23.06 7.10 -25.76
N ILE A 202 -21.94 7.68 -25.33
CA ILE A 202 -21.78 8.18 -23.96
C ILE A 202 -22.76 9.35 -23.80
N GLY A 203 -23.73 9.22 -22.88
CA GLY A 203 -24.78 10.21 -22.63
C GLY A 203 -26.20 9.71 -22.88
N ASP A 204 -26.37 8.52 -23.45
CA ASP A 204 -27.70 7.94 -23.67
C ASP A 204 -28.36 7.50 -22.36
N GLU A 205 -29.64 7.85 -22.16
CA GLU A 205 -30.46 7.31 -21.07
C GLU A 205 -30.90 5.89 -21.38
N ILE A 206 -30.62 4.96 -20.46
CA ILE A 206 -30.96 3.55 -20.61
C ILE A 206 -32.00 3.17 -19.57
N GLU A 207 -33.14 2.64 -20.03
CA GLU A 207 -34.19 2.11 -19.16
C GLU A 207 -33.98 0.61 -18.95
N VAL A 208 -33.92 0.18 -17.69
CA VAL A 208 -33.74 -1.23 -17.33
C VAL A 208 -35.11 -1.92 -17.30
N VAL A 209 -35.41 -2.68 -18.34
CA VAL A 209 -36.75 -3.24 -18.59
C VAL A 209 -37.14 -4.41 -17.64
N ASN A 210 -36.25 -4.87 -16.74
CA ASN A 210 -36.59 -5.94 -15.79
C ASN A 210 -35.90 -5.82 -14.41
N PRO A 211 -36.44 -5.01 -13.49
CA PRO A 211 -35.81 -4.72 -12.19
C PRO A 211 -35.89 -5.88 -11.18
N HIS A 212 -36.70 -6.91 -11.41
CA HIS A 212 -36.89 -8.00 -10.46
C HIS A 212 -35.67 -8.92 -10.31
N SER A 213 -34.75 -8.92 -11.28
CA SER A 213 -33.53 -9.75 -11.26
C SER A 213 -32.36 -9.11 -10.51
N PHE A 214 -32.48 -7.84 -10.08
CA PHE A 214 -31.36 -7.08 -9.51
C PHE A 214 -31.38 -6.96 -7.98
N ARG A 215 -32.45 -7.42 -7.31
CA ARG A 215 -32.54 -7.38 -5.84
C ARG A 215 -31.46 -8.21 -5.16
N ASP A 216 -30.98 -9.27 -5.81
CA ASP A 216 -29.95 -10.16 -5.27
C ASP A 216 -28.51 -9.71 -5.58
N ILE A 217 -28.36 -8.52 -6.19
CA ILE A 217 -27.08 -8.00 -6.70
C ILE A 217 -26.65 -6.72 -5.98
N ILE A 218 -27.43 -6.26 -4.99
CA ILE A 218 -27.06 -5.13 -4.13
C ILE A 218 -25.77 -5.49 -3.38
N GLY A 219 -24.69 -4.76 -3.66
CA GLY A 219 -23.36 -4.97 -3.05
C GLY A 219 -22.39 -5.85 -3.84
N LYS A 220 -22.72 -6.26 -5.07
CA LYS A 220 -21.80 -6.95 -6.00
C LYS A 220 -21.39 -6.05 -7.15
N GLU A 221 -20.16 -6.22 -7.65
CA GLU A 221 -19.74 -5.63 -8.92
C GLU A 221 -20.65 -6.15 -10.04
N VAL A 222 -21.33 -5.23 -10.73
CA VAL A 222 -22.14 -5.55 -11.91
C VAL A 222 -21.56 -4.82 -13.11
N PHE A 223 -21.24 -5.59 -14.14
CA PHE A 223 -20.85 -5.06 -15.44
C PHE A 223 -22.09 -5.02 -16.33
N ILE A 224 -22.48 -3.82 -16.77
CA ILE A 224 -23.54 -3.64 -17.75
C ILE A 224 -22.98 -4.03 -19.12
N LEU A 225 -23.29 -5.24 -19.58
CA LEU A 225 -23.03 -5.66 -20.95
C LEU A 225 -24.17 -5.14 -21.84
N ARG A 226 -23.80 -4.45 -22.93
CA ARG A 226 -24.74 -3.83 -23.89
C ARG A 226 -25.85 -4.82 -24.30
N GLY A 227 -27.09 -4.48 -24.00
CA GLY A 227 -28.28 -5.19 -24.48
C GLY A 227 -29.06 -4.35 -25.49
N ALA A 228 -29.69 -5.01 -26.47
CA ALA A 228 -30.54 -4.33 -27.43
C ALA A 228 -31.82 -3.79 -26.76
N ARG A 229 -32.24 -2.58 -27.15
CA ARG A 229 -33.48 -1.95 -26.72
C ARG A 229 -34.65 -2.74 -27.31
N LYS A 230 -35.54 -3.29 -26.46
CA LYS A 230 -36.87 -3.72 -26.92
C LYS A 230 -37.77 -2.48 -26.93
N GLY A 231 -38.08 -1.99 -28.12
CA GLY A 231 -39.07 -0.92 -28.31
C GLY A 231 -40.49 -1.44 -28.05
N TYR A 232 -41.35 -0.54 -27.57
CA TYR A 232 -42.80 -0.62 -27.74
C TYR A 232 -43.19 -0.11 -29.12
#